data_AF-A0A2E3Y0I4-F1
#
_entry.id   AF-A0A2E3Y0I4-F1
#
_cell.length_a   1.000
_cell.length_b   1.000
_cell.length_c   1.000
_cell.angle_alpha   90.00
_cell.angle_beta   90.00
_cell.angle_gamma   90.00
#
_symmetry.space_group_name_H-M   'P 1'
#
loop_
_entity.id
_entity.type
_entity.pdbx_description
1 polymer ?
#
loop_
_entity_poly.entity_id
_entity_poly.type
_entity_poly.pdbx_seq_one_letter_code
_entity_poly.pdbx_strand_id
1 'polypeptide(L)'
;MNFLNRLKFFLVGFILGLFLIYSLFKDREWDWLPKNKIKKFLLANPIKINVEKSEILIINEDFSKKIFDVITNGNILFSKSQTKTDTKNYFLESNNDTISFDISFNDSTCRIISFNNQIFTRNKSIIHIDTNVYMDNTNFYKILEKLKKKYSKEFIRDLKNYQLNKLDFEKNLKTININWIKSNGLINANSFYIGRINIQGLNYEISMENGYKKIRFKRLKKIIH
;
A
#
# COMPACT_ATOMS: atom_id res chain seq x y z
N MET A 1 47.05 25.97 -19.91
CA MET A 1 46.25 24.87 -19.30
C MET A 1 45.38 24.26 -20.39
N ASN A 2 45.68 23.03 -20.81
CA ASN A 2 45.07 22.42 -22.00
C ASN A 2 43.62 21.99 -21.73
N PHE A 3 42.80 21.97 -22.79
CA PHE A 3 41.38 21.59 -22.73
C PHE A 3 41.17 20.22 -22.06
N LEU A 4 42.06 19.26 -22.32
CA LEU A 4 42.03 17.92 -21.71
C LEU A 4 42.15 17.95 -20.18
N ASN A 5 42.97 18.86 -19.63
CA ASN A 5 43.10 19.00 -18.18
C ASN A 5 41.83 19.57 -17.57
N ARG A 6 41.19 20.54 -18.23
CA ARG A 6 39.89 21.09 -17.81
C ARG A 6 38.80 20.01 -17.82
N LEU A 7 38.75 19.20 -18.87
CA LEU A 7 37.78 18.09 -18.98
C LEU A 7 38.01 17.02 -17.89
N LYS A 8 39.27 16.68 -17.58
CA LYS A 8 39.61 15.73 -16.51
C LYS A 8 39.13 16.20 -15.14
N PHE A 9 39.40 17.46 -14.78
CA PHE A 9 38.92 18.02 -13.50
C PHE A 9 37.38 18.08 -13.44
N PHE A 10 36.73 18.44 -14.55
CA PHE A 10 35.28 18.41 -14.65
C PHE A 10 34.70 17.00 -14.44
N LEU A 11 35.26 15.98 -15.11
CA LEU A 11 34.82 14.58 -14.96
C LEU A 11 35.00 14.07 -13.53
N VAL A 12 36.12 14.39 -12.87
CA VAL A 12 36.35 14.03 -11.47
C VAL A 12 35.32 14.69 -10.56
N GLY A 13 35.06 15.99 -10.75
CA GLY A 13 34.01 16.71 -10.00
C GLY A 13 32.61 16.15 -10.27
N PHE A 14 32.31 15.77 -11.51
CA PHE A 14 31.03 15.17 -11.90
C PHE A 14 30.82 13.80 -11.27
N ILE A 15 31.83 12.92 -11.28
CA ILE A 15 31.78 11.60 -10.63
C ILE A 15 31.62 11.75 -9.11
N LEU A 16 32.38 12.66 -8.48
CA LEU A 16 32.23 12.96 -7.06
C LEU A 16 30.83 13.50 -6.73
N GLY A 17 30.28 14.37 -7.58
CA GLY A 17 28.92 14.88 -7.45
C GLY A 17 27.87 13.77 -7.55
N LEU A 18 27.98 12.90 -8.56
CA LEU A 18 27.10 11.73 -8.70
C LEU A 18 27.21 10.78 -7.52
N PHE A 19 28.41 10.53 -7.00
CA PHE A 19 28.64 9.71 -5.82
C PHE A 19 27.96 10.29 -4.57
N LEU A 20 28.10 11.60 -4.34
CA LEU A 20 27.44 12.31 -3.23
C LEU A 20 25.92 12.22 -3.34
N ILE A 21 25.36 12.48 -4.53
CA ILE A 21 23.92 12.35 -4.77
C ILE A 21 23.46 10.91 -4.53
N TYR A 22 24.17 9.92 -5.07
CA TYR A 22 23.83 8.52 -4.84
C TYR A 22 23.89 8.16 -3.35
N SER A 23 24.93 8.57 -2.63
CA SER A 23 25.09 8.26 -1.20
C SER A 23 24.03 8.92 -0.33
N LEU A 24 23.67 10.19 -0.60
CA LEU A 24 22.66 10.91 0.18
C LEU A 24 21.23 10.44 -0.10
N PHE A 25 20.98 9.89 -1.29
CA PHE A 25 19.65 9.51 -1.75
C PHE A 25 19.46 7.99 -1.92
N LYS A 26 20.45 7.16 -1.53
CA LYS A 26 20.42 5.69 -1.66
C LYS A 26 19.18 5.05 -1.03
N ASP A 27 18.77 5.54 0.14
CA ASP A 27 17.62 5.01 0.88
C ASP A 27 16.28 5.67 0.48
N ARG A 28 16.32 6.62 -0.48
CA ARG A 28 15.11 7.24 -1.00
C ARG A 28 14.62 6.47 -2.21
N GLU A 29 13.58 5.66 -2.02
CA GLU A 29 12.71 5.27 -3.12
C GLU A 29 12.28 6.52 -3.90
N TRP A 30 12.49 6.49 -5.22
CA TRP A 30 12.11 7.59 -6.11
C TRP A 30 10.60 7.56 -6.33
N ASP A 31 9.85 8.09 -5.36
CA ASP A 31 8.39 8.16 -5.36
C ASP A 31 7.80 8.87 -6.58
N TRP A 32 8.60 9.72 -7.24
CA TRP A 32 8.21 10.48 -8.43
C TRP A 32 8.26 9.64 -9.72
N LEU A 33 8.90 8.47 -9.72
CA LEU A 33 8.88 7.59 -10.88
C LEU A 33 7.43 7.18 -11.18
N PRO A 34 6.98 7.20 -12.46
CA PRO A 34 5.60 6.90 -12.81
C PRO A 34 5.09 5.59 -12.20
N LYS A 35 5.92 4.53 -12.24
CA LYS A 35 5.61 3.22 -11.65
C LYS A 35 5.31 3.32 -10.14
N ASN A 36 6.18 3.99 -9.39
CA ASN A 36 6.05 4.11 -7.93
C ASN A 36 4.87 5.01 -7.56
N LYS A 37 4.67 6.10 -8.30
CA LYS A 37 3.52 7.00 -8.13
C LYS A 37 2.20 6.24 -8.27
N ILE A 38 2.05 5.39 -9.29
CA ILE A 38 0.84 4.59 -9.52
C ILE A 38 0.64 3.57 -8.41
N LYS A 39 1.67 2.78 -8.05
CA LYS A 39 1.57 1.80 -6.95
C LYS A 39 1.19 2.46 -5.63
N LYS A 40 1.85 3.58 -5.29
CA LYS A 40 1.54 4.35 -4.09
C LYS A 40 0.12 4.87 -4.10
N PHE A 41 -0.38 5.31 -5.26
CA PHE A 41 -1.76 5.76 -5.42
C PHE A 41 -2.76 4.62 -5.20
N LEU A 42 -2.53 3.44 -5.79
CA LEU A 42 -3.39 2.26 -5.60
C LEU A 42 -3.43 1.79 -4.14
N LEU A 43 -2.30 1.85 -3.43
CA LEU A 43 -2.22 1.47 -2.02
C LEU A 43 -2.82 2.51 -1.05
N ALA A 44 -3.00 3.75 -1.51
CA ALA A 44 -3.48 4.86 -0.69
C ALA A 44 -4.95 5.21 -0.91
N ASN A 45 -5.61 4.65 -1.94
CA ASN A 45 -6.99 4.95 -2.31
C ASN A 45 -7.89 3.70 -2.29
N PRO A 46 -9.22 3.85 -2.09
CA PRO A 46 -10.15 2.73 -2.12
C PRO A 46 -10.21 2.14 -3.52
N ILE A 47 -9.87 0.85 -3.61
CA ILE A 47 -10.01 0.08 -4.83
C ILE A 47 -11.45 -0.43 -4.88
N LYS A 48 -12.16 0.01 -5.91
CA LYS A 48 -13.54 -0.39 -6.17
C LYS A 48 -13.61 -1.40 -7.30
N ILE A 49 -14.60 -2.27 -7.23
CA ILE A 49 -14.94 -3.20 -8.28
C ILE A 49 -16.45 -3.24 -8.42
N ASN A 50 -16.92 -3.26 -9.66
CA ASN A 50 -18.35 -3.36 -9.95
C ASN A 50 -18.62 -4.76 -10.48
N VAL A 51 -19.29 -5.57 -9.67
CA VAL A 51 -19.59 -6.97 -9.95
C VAL A 51 -21.09 -7.18 -10.01
N GLU A 52 -21.54 -8.24 -10.67
CA GLU A 52 -22.92 -8.67 -10.55
C GLU A 52 -23.22 -9.09 -9.11
N LYS A 53 -24.43 -8.82 -8.62
CA LYS A 53 -24.85 -9.17 -7.26
C LYS A 53 -24.76 -10.67 -7.00
N SER A 54 -25.00 -11.50 -8.02
CA SER A 54 -24.82 -12.96 -8.02
C SER A 54 -23.35 -13.39 -7.82
N GLU A 55 -22.40 -12.55 -8.22
CA GLU A 55 -20.97 -12.85 -8.27
C GLU A 55 -20.18 -12.20 -7.12
N ILE A 56 -20.84 -11.58 -6.14
CA ILE A 56 -20.16 -10.89 -5.04
C ILE A 56 -19.23 -11.81 -4.24
N LEU A 57 -19.53 -13.13 -4.22
CA LEU A 57 -18.71 -14.15 -3.57
C LEU A 57 -17.32 -14.32 -4.20
N ILE A 58 -17.11 -13.83 -5.43
CA ILE A 58 -15.78 -13.79 -6.06
C ILE A 58 -14.83 -12.89 -5.26
N ILE A 59 -15.34 -11.86 -4.59
CA ILE A 59 -14.55 -10.95 -3.75
C ILE A 59 -14.30 -11.60 -2.38
N ASN A 60 -13.50 -12.65 -2.39
CA ASN A 60 -13.05 -13.36 -1.19
C ASN A 60 -11.59 -13.00 -0.85
N GLU A 61 -11.07 -13.58 0.24
CA GLU A 61 -9.70 -13.30 0.71
C GLU A 61 -8.64 -13.68 -0.34
N ASP A 62 -8.83 -14.78 -1.07
CA ASP A 62 -7.90 -15.22 -2.11
C ASP A 62 -7.89 -14.27 -3.31
N PHE A 63 -9.06 -13.79 -3.73
CA PHE A 63 -9.17 -12.77 -4.77
C PHE A 63 -8.44 -11.50 -4.35
N SER A 64 -8.78 -10.95 -3.17
CA SER A 64 -8.08 -9.79 -2.61
C SER A 64 -6.57 -10.00 -2.58
N LYS A 65 -6.10 -11.16 -2.10
CA LYS A 65 -4.68 -11.47 -2.04
C LYS A 65 -4.02 -11.41 -3.41
N LYS A 66 -4.60 -12.00 -4.45
CA LYS A 66 -4.06 -11.93 -5.81
C LYS A 66 -4.01 -10.49 -6.34
N ILE A 67 -5.08 -9.72 -6.14
CA ILE A 67 -5.12 -8.30 -6.54
C ILE A 67 -3.95 -7.53 -5.90
N PHE A 68 -3.78 -7.66 -4.58
CA PHE A 68 -2.73 -6.93 -3.86
C PHE A 68 -1.33 -7.50 -4.08
N ASP A 69 -1.17 -8.78 -4.39
CA ASP A 69 0.10 -9.36 -4.84
C ASP A 69 0.54 -8.73 -6.17
N VAL A 70 -0.37 -8.53 -7.13
CA VAL A 70 -0.08 -7.85 -8.39
C VAL A 70 0.25 -6.37 -8.17
N ILE A 71 -0.48 -5.67 -7.30
CA ILE A 71 -0.19 -4.25 -7.00
C ILE A 71 1.19 -4.10 -6.34
N THR A 72 1.50 -4.93 -5.36
CA THR A 72 2.74 -4.84 -4.58
C THR A 72 3.95 -5.27 -5.41
N ASN A 73 3.88 -6.43 -6.08
CA ASN A 73 5.04 -7.06 -6.72
C ASN A 73 5.05 -6.92 -8.24
N GLY A 74 3.90 -6.68 -8.87
CA GLY A 74 3.78 -6.65 -10.32
C GLY A 74 4.44 -5.47 -11.03
N ASN A 75 4.55 -5.60 -12.34
CA ASN A 75 5.07 -4.58 -13.23
C ASN A 75 3.91 -3.86 -13.94
N ILE A 76 4.07 -2.55 -14.14
CA ILE A 76 3.11 -1.75 -14.91
C ILE A 76 3.57 -1.77 -16.37
N LEU A 77 2.74 -2.32 -17.25
CA LEU A 77 2.98 -2.36 -18.69
C LEU A 77 2.45 -1.08 -19.33
N PHE A 78 3.28 -0.03 -19.35
CA PHE A 78 2.91 1.26 -19.93
C PHE A 78 2.55 1.17 -21.42
N SER A 79 3.14 0.21 -22.16
CA SER A 79 2.82 -0.03 -23.57
C SER A 79 1.39 -0.50 -23.81
N LYS A 80 0.79 -1.22 -22.85
CA LYS A 80 -0.61 -1.68 -22.89
C LYS A 80 -1.57 -0.71 -22.19
N SER A 81 -1.04 0.29 -21.48
CA SER A 81 -1.82 1.24 -20.67
C SER A 81 -2.30 2.42 -21.51
N GLN A 82 -3.53 2.88 -21.28
CA GLN A 82 -4.10 4.06 -21.93
C GLN A 82 -4.11 5.25 -20.98
N THR A 83 -3.20 6.19 -21.18
CA THR A 83 -2.92 7.27 -20.20
C THR A 83 -3.28 8.67 -20.71
N LYS A 84 -3.81 8.80 -21.93
CA LYS A 84 -4.11 10.09 -22.58
C LYS A 84 -5.45 10.70 -22.15
N THR A 85 -6.28 9.94 -21.46
CA THR A 85 -7.58 10.35 -20.92
C THR A 85 -7.44 10.87 -19.49
N ASP A 86 -8.48 11.56 -19.00
CA ASP A 86 -8.57 12.04 -17.62
C ASP A 86 -8.59 10.88 -16.63
N THR A 87 -9.40 9.87 -16.93
CA THR A 87 -9.35 8.57 -16.26
C THR A 87 -8.38 7.68 -17.00
N LYS A 88 -7.24 7.36 -16.39
CA LYS A 88 -6.15 6.61 -17.01
C LYS A 88 -6.33 5.11 -16.75
N ASN A 89 -6.24 4.31 -17.79
CA ASN A 89 -6.26 2.85 -17.68
C ASN A 89 -4.82 2.31 -17.59
N TYR A 90 -4.48 1.67 -16.48
CA TYR A 90 -3.16 1.06 -16.26
C TYR A 90 -3.26 -0.45 -16.22
N PHE A 91 -2.40 -1.11 -17.01
CA PHE A 91 -2.28 -2.56 -17.03
C PHE A 91 -1.10 -3.01 -16.17
N LEU A 92 -1.34 -3.92 -15.24
CA LEU A 92 -0.34 -4.53 -14.37
C LEU A 92 -0.29 -6.04 -14.60
N GLU A 93 0.89 -6.60 -14.45
CA GLU A 93 1.15 -8.04 -14.59
C GLU A 93 2.11 -8.50 -13.49
N SER A 94 1.80 -9.65 -12.88
CA SER A 94 2.68 -10.32 -11.94
C SER A 94 2.52 -11.82 -12.08
N ASN A 95 3.62 -12.53 -12.36
CA ASN A 95 3.59 -13.97 -12.61
C ASN A 95 2.60 -14.30 -13.75
N ASN A 96 1.49 -14.97 -13.42
CA ASN A 96 0.43 -15.36 -14.35
C ASN A 96 -0.83 -14.49 -14.21
N ASP A 97 -0.86 -13.58 -13.24
CA ASP A 97 -2.02 -12.72 -12.99
C ASP A 97 -1.85 -11.37 -13.69
N THR A 98 -2.91 -10.93 -14.35
CA THR A 98 -2.99 -9.64 -15.05
C THR A 98 -4.19 -8.85 -14.54
N ILE A 99 -4.04 -7.54 -14.47
CA ILE A 99 -5.10 -6.67 -13.95
C ILE A 99 -5.06 -5.32 -14.66
N SER A 100 -6.23 -4.76 -14.91
CA SER A 100 -6.35 -3.38 -15.40
C SER A 100 -7.13 -2.52 -14.42
N PHE A 101 -6.63 -1.30 -14.20
CA PHE A 101 -7.23 -0.30 -13.32
C PHE A 101 -7.54 0.97 -14.08
N ASP A 102 -8.74 1.50 -13.86
CA ASP A 102 -9.06 2.88 -14.15
C ASP A 102 -8.73 3.76 -12.94
N ILE A 103 -7.87 4.75 -13.16
CA ILE A 103 -7.34 5.66 -12.15
C ILE A 103 -7.63 7.10 -12.54
N SER A 104 -8.35 7.84 -11.69
CA SER A 104 -8.43 9.31 -11.77
C SER A 104 -7.63 9.92 -10.63
N PHE A 105 -6.55 10.63 -10.96
CA PHE A 105 -5.73 11.32 -9.97
C PHE A 105 -6.42 12.56 -9.38
N ASN A 106 -7.44 13.10 -10.06
CA ASN A 106 -8.18 14.28 -9.59
C ASN A 106 -9.16 13.90 -8.48
N ASP A 107 -9.93 12.83 -8.70
CA ASP A 107 -11.02 12.43 -7.80
C ASP A 107 -10.64 11.26 -6.88
N SER A 108 -9.36 10.87 -6.88
CA SER A 108 -8.85 9.75 -6.07
C SER A 108 -9.53 8.40 -6.35
N THR A 109 -10.12 8.23 -7.53
CA THR A 109 -10.86 7.01 -7.87
C THR A 109 -9.92 5.93 -8.40
N CYS A 110 -10.08 4.72 -7.88
CA CYS A 110 -9.42 3.49 -8.36
C CYS A 110 -10.48 2.43 -8.62
N ARG A 111 -10.62 1.95 -9.86
CA ARG A 111 -11.56 0.89 -10.19
C ARG A 111 -10.88 -0.24 -10.96
N ILE A 112 -11.13 -1.48 -10.57
CA ILE A 112 -10.71 -2.66 -11.33
C ILE A 112 -11.63 -2.81 -12.55
N ILE A 113 -11.03 -2.91 -13.73
CA ILE A 113 -11.75 -3.08 -15.01
C ILE A 113 -11.61 -4.50 -15.54
N SER A 114 -10.47 -5.15 -15.32
CA SER A 114 -10.30 -6.55 -15.64
C SER A 114 -9.34 -7.20 -14.67
N PHE A 115 -9.56 -8.48 -14.42
CA PHE A 115 -8.64 -9.35 -13.71
C PHE A 115 -8.56 -10.68 -14.44
N ASN A 116 -7.37 -11.02 -14.94
CA ASN A 116 -7.15 -12.12 -15.86
C ASN A 116 -8.13 -12.03 -17.05
N ASN A 117 -8.89 -13.08 -17.30
CA ASN A 117 -9.85 -13.15 -18.40
C ASN A 117 -11.23 -12.57 -18.02
N GLN A 118 -11.41 -12.09 -16.79
CA GLN A 118 -12.67 -11.50 -16.34
C GLN A 118 -12.66 -9.99 -16.57
N ILE A 119 -13.77 -9.47 -17.10
CA ILE A 119 -13.97 -8.05 -17.38
C ILE A 119 -15.13 -7.56 -16.50
N PHE A 120 -14.92 -6.44 -15.83
CA PHE A 120 -15.87 -5.80 -14.93
C PHE A 120 -16.45 -4.55 -15.58
N THR A 121 -17.76 -4.36 -15.45
CA THR A 121 -18.45 -3.25 -16.12
C THR A 121 -18.23 -1.95 -15.36
N ARG A 122 -18.16 -0.82 -16.08
CA ARG A 122 -18.08 0.52 -15.44
C ARG A 122 -19.43 1.05 -14.98
N ASN A 123 -20.50 0.57 -15.61
CA ASN A 123 -21.82 1.17 -15.51
C ASN A 123 -22.57 0.61 -14.30
N LYS A 124 -23.21 1.51 -13.56
CA LYS A 124 -24.16 1.12 -12.53
C LYS A 124 -25.40 0.55 -13.21
N SER A 125 -25.72 -0.69 -12.91
CA SER A 125 -27.00 -1.30 -13.27
C SER A 125 -27.67 -1.84 -12.01
N ILE A 126 -28.98 -2.11 -12.07
CA ILE A 126 -29.75 -2.66 -10.95
C ILE A 126 -29.17 -4.01 -10.49
N ILE A 127 -28.55 -4.75 -11.40
CA ILE A 127 -27.99 -6.09 -11.15
C ILE A 127 -26.57 -6.02 -10.59
N HIS A 128 -25.88 -4.88 -10.73
CA HIS A 128 -24.49 -4.72 -10.31
C HIS A 128 -24.36 -3.96 -8.98
N ILE A 129 -23.25 -4.18 -8.28
CA ILE A 129 -22.92 -3.52 -7.03
C ILE A 129 -21.45 -3.07 -7.01
N ASP A 130 -21.23 -1.81 -6.65
CA ASP A 130 -19.90 -1.22 -6.47
C ASP A 130 -19.40 -1.56 -5.06
N THR A 131 -18.36 -2.38 -4.97
CA THR A 131 -17.84 -2.93 -3.71
C THR A 131 -16.35 -2.58 -3.57
N ASN A 132 -15.90 -2.38 -2.33
CA ASN A 132 -14.47 -2.15 -2.06
C ASN A 132 -13.72 -3.49 -1.97
N VAL A 133 -12.56 -3.57 -2.62
CA VAL A 133 -11.62 -4.67 -2.46
C VAL A 133 -10.60 -4.28 -1.39
N TYR A 134 -10.63 -4.99 -0.27
CA TYR A 134 -9.74 -4.73 0.86
C TYR A 134 -8.48 -5.60 0.81
N MET A 135 -7.37 -5.07 1.31
CA MET A 135 -6.09 -5.77 1.32
C MET A 135 -6.11 -6.90 2.35
N ASP A 136 -5.53 -8.04 1.95
CA ASP A 136 -5.39 -9.17 2.85
C ASP A 136 -4.30 -8.92 3.92
N ASN A 137 -4.35 -9.70 4.99
CA ASN A 137 -3.42 -9.54 6.11
C ASN A 137 -1.96 -9.82 5.71
N THR A 138 -1.72 -10.72 4.75
CA THR A 138 -0.36 -11.07 4.34
C THR A 138 0.30 -9.91 3.60
N ASN A 139 -0.40 -9.28 2.66
CA ASN A 139 0.13 -8.11 1.95
C ASN A 139 0.23 -6.88 2.86
N PHE A 140 -0.72 -6.70 3.78
CA PHE A 140 -0.61 -5.62 4.77
C PHE A 140 0.65 -5.78 5.63
N TYR A 141 0.95 -7.00 6.09
CA TYR A 141 2.16 -7.27 6.84
C TYR A 141 3.44 -7.00 6.04
N LYS A 142 3.50 -7.40 4.76
CA LYS A 142 4.63 -7.08 3.87
C LYS A 142 4.89 -5.57 3.76
N ILE A 143 3.82 -4.76 3.72
CA ILE A 143 3.94 -3.29 3.72
C ILE A 143 4.47 -2.82 5.07
N LEU A 144 3.89 -3.32 6.16
CA LEU A 144 4.24 -2.93 7.52
C LEU A 144 5.68 -3.30 7.88
N GLU A 145 6.21 -4.39 7.33
CA GLU A 145 7.61 -4.81 7.47
C GLU A 145 8.57 -3.75 6.94
N LYS A 146 8.29 -3.22 5.74
CA LYS A 146 9.10 -2.17 5.07
C LYS A 146 9.05 -0.82 5.78
N LEU A 147 7.99 -0.55 6.55
CA LEU A 147 7.83 0.72 7.23
C LEU A 147 8.62 0.78 8.54
N LYS A 148 9.20 1.97 8.81
CA LYS A 148 9.79 2.26 10.12
C LYS A 148 8.70 2.29 11.19
N LYS A 149 8.82 1.43 12.20
CA LYS A 149 7.87 1.31 13.30
C LYS A 149 8.15 2.36 14.36
N LYS A 150 7.15 3.16 14.72
CA LYS A 150 7.21 4.15 15.79
C LYS A 150 6.09 3.91 16.79
N TYR A 151 6.39 4.09 18.06
CA TYR A 151 5.46 3.87 19.17
C TYR A 151 5.22 5.18 19.88
N SER A 152 3.95 5.57 20.05
CA SER A 152 3.61 6.77 20.82
C SER A 152 3.80 6.53 22.32
N LYS A 153 3.86 7.61 23.11
CA LYS A 153 3.98 7.52 24.57
C LYS A 153 2.78 6.79 25.18
N GLU A 154 1.59 7.05 24.64
CA GLU A 154 0.34 6.41 25.04
C GLU A 154 0.37 4.91 24.74
N PHE A 155 0.83 4.52 23.55
CA PHE A 155 0.98 3.11 23.20
C PHE A 155 1.94 2.36 24.13
N ILE A 156 3.08 2.97 24.47
CA ILE A 156 4.05 2.39 25.40
C ILE A 156 3.43 2.28 26.81
N ARG A 157 2.64 3.26 27.23
CA ARG A 157 1.90 3.19 28.50
C ARG A 157 0.86 2.06 28.47
N ASP A 158 0.13 1.90 27.38
CA ASP A 158 -0.85 0.82 27.22
C ASP A 158 -0.17 -0.56 27.29
N LEU A 159 0.97 -0.75 26.62
CA LEU A 159 1.76 -1.99 26.73
C LEU A 159 2.13 -2.32 28.18
N LYS A 160 2.69 -1.34 28.90
CA LYS A 160 3.08 -1.52 30.31
C LYS A 160 1.89 -1.86 31.21
N ASN A 161 0.74 -1.20 31.00
CA ASN A 161 -0.49 -1.47 31.75
C ASN A 161 -0.97 -2.92 31.56
N TYR A 162 -0.68 -3.52 30.40
CA TYR A 162 -1.01 -4.91 30.10
C TYR A 162 0.14 -5.88 30.35
N GLN A 163 1.20 -5.46 31.04
CA GLN A 163 2.40 -6.27 31.33
C GLN A 163 3.10 -6.80 30.06
N LEU A 164 2.93 -6.11 28.93
CA LEU A 164 3.57 -6.43 27.67
C LEU A 164 4.81 -5.57 27.46
N ASN A 165 5.83 -6.14 26.82
CA ASN A 165 6.95 -5.37 26.32
C ASN A 165 6.86 -5.19 24.79
N LYS A 166 7.77 -4.38 24.24
CA LYS A 166 7.81 -4.10 22.80
C LYS A 166 8.15 -5.36 21.97
N LEU A 167 9.00 -6.25 22.47
CA LEU A 167 9.38 -7.49 21.78
C LEU A 167 8.19 -8.45 21.67
N ASP A 168 7.37 -8.56 22.72
CA ASP A 168 6.15 -9.38 22.73
C ASP A 168 5.17 -8.89 21.67
N PHE A 169 5.04 -7.56 21.54
CA PHE A 169 4.23 -6.94 20.50
C PHE A 169 4.79 -7.23 19.10
N GLU A 170 6.09 -7.02 18.88
CA GLU A 170 6.74 -7.20 17.58
C GLU A 170 6.70 -8.66 17.10
N LYS A 171 6.82 -9.65 18.00
CA LYS A 171 6.69 -11.09 17.67
C LYS A 171 5.32 -11.46 17.12
N ASN A 172 4.28 -10.77 17.58
CA ASN A 172 2.89 -11.02 17.20
C ASN A 172 2.40 -10.10 16.07
N LEU A 173 3.24 -9.18 15.57
CA LEU A 173 2.86 -8.20 14.55
C LEU A 173 2.32 -8.84 13.25
N LYS A 174 2.78 -10.06 12.95
CA LYS A 174 2.32 -10.86 11.79
C LYS A 174 0.87 -11.36 11.92
N THR A 175 0.33 -11.42 13.14
CA THR A 175 -1.03 -11.89 13.41
C THR A 175 -2.06 -10.76 13.43
N ILE A 176 -1.63 -9.54 13.10
CA ILE A 176 -2.54 -8.40 13.01
C ILE A 176 -3.57 -8.64 11.91
N ASN A 177 -4.84 -8.55 12.29
CA ASN A 177 -5.97 -8.57 11.37
C ASN A 177 -6.60 -7.17 11.30
N ILE A 178 -6.57 -6.53 10.13
CA ILE A 178 -7.07 -5.17 9.96
C ILE A 178 -8.59 -5.18 9.77
N ASN A 179 -9.28 -4.37 10.57
CA ASN A 179 -10.68 -4.06 10.32
C ASN A 179 -10.76 -2.90 9.35
N TRP A 180 -10.83 -3.23 8.06
CA TRP A 180 -10.86 -2.23 6.99
C TRP A 180 -12.11 -1.35 6.99
N ILE A 181 -13.24 -1.85 7.51
CA ILE A 181 -14.49 -1.10 7.61
C ILE A 181 -14.38 0.00 8.67
N LYS A 182 -13.75 -0.31 9.82
CA LYS A 182 -13.50 0.67 10.89
C LYS A 182 -12.29 1.57 10.63
N SER A 183 -11.44 1.20 9.68
CA SER A 183 -10.27 1.97 9.31
C SER A 183 -10.68 3.09 8.34
N ASN A 184 -10.32 4.34 8.63
CA ASN A 184 -10.37 5.43 7.65
C ASN A 184 -9.19 5.29 6.68
N GLY A 185 -9.07 4.12 6.04
CA GLY A 185 -7.83 3.69 5.43
C GLY A 185 -7.34 4.59 4.30
N LEU A 186 -8.19 5.46 3.74
CA LEU A 186 -7.98 6.01 2.40
C LEU A 186 -8.55 7.43 2.23
N ILE A 187 -8.69 8.20 3.32
CA ILE A 187 -9.18 9.58 3.29
C ILE A 187 -8.18 10.44 4.07
N ASN A 188 -7.42 11.28 3.35
CA ASN A 188 -6.47 12.30 3.82
C ASN A 188 -5.05 11.84 4.16
N ALA A 189 -4.13 12.82 4.12
CA ALA A 189 -2.74 12.65 4.53
C ALA A 189 -2.68 12.08 5.96
N ASN A 190 -2.10 10.88 6.09
CA ASN A 190 -2.05 10.00 7.26
C ASN A 190 -3.28 9.10 7.46
N SER A 191 -3.38 8.01 6.69
CA SER A 191 -4.41 6.99 6.85
C SER A 191 -4.39 6.36 8.24
N PHE A 192 -5.58 6.07 8.78
CA PHE A 192 -5.74 5.47 10.10
C PHE A 192 -6.23 4.03 9.98
N TYR A 193 -5.53 3.11 10.63
CA TYR A 193 -5.86 1.69 10.64
C TYR A 193 -6.24 1.24 12.04
N ILE A 194 -7.32 0.46 12.13
CA ILE A 194 -7.73 -0.25 13.32
C ILE A 194 -7.58 -1.74 13.04
N GLY A 195 -6.84 -2.43 13.88
CA GLY A 195 -6.61 -3.86 13.76
C GLY A 195 -6.80 -4.59 15.07
N ARG A 196 -6.92 -5.92 14.99
CA ARG A 196 -6.89 -6.82 16.14
C ARG A 196 -5.59 -7.61 16.12
N ILE A 197 -5.03 -7.84 17.30
CA ILE A 197 -3.85 -8.69 17.49
C ILE A 197 -4.13 -9.66 18.63
N ASN A 198 -3.64 -10.88 18.51
CA ASN A 198 -3.61 -11.82 19.62
C ASN A 198 -2.18 -11.86 20.19
N ILE A 199 -2.06 -11.63 21.50
CA ILE A 199 -0.79 -11.70 22.22
C ILE A 199 -1.04 -12.56 23.46
N GLN A 200 -0.32 -13.67 23.57
CA GLN A 200 -0.42 -14.59 24.72
C GLN A 200 -1.87 -15.07 24.99
N GLY A 201 -2.66 -15.31 23.94
CA GLY A 201 -4.04 -15.77 24.05
C GLY A 201 -5.07 -14.66 24.32
N LEU A 202 -4.62 -13.41 24.55
CA LEU A 202 -5.49 -12.26 24.76
C LEU A 202 -5.65 -11.43 23.47
N ASN A 203 -6.86 -10.96 23.21
CA ASN A 203 -7.17 -10.12 22.05
C ASN A 203 -7.06 -8.64 22.41
N TYR A 204 -6.37 -7.89 21.56
CA TYR A 204 -6.23 -6.45 21.69
C TYR A 204 -6.63 -5.75 20.39
N GLU A 205 -7.23 -4.58 20.51
CA GLU A 205 -7.42 -3.64 19.41
C GLU A 205 -6.25 -2.66 19.37
N ILE A 206 -5.66 -2.49 18.18
CA ILE A 206 -4.56 -1.58 17.92
C ILE A 206 -5.05 -0.46 17.02
N SER A 207 -4.70 0.77 17.36
CA SER A 207 -4.80 1.89 16.43
C SER A 207 -3.44 2.32 15.88
N MET A 208 -3.39 2.53 14.57
CA MET A 208 -2.19 2.87 13.82
C MET A 208 -2.46 4.07 12.93
N GLU A 209 -1.45 4.92 12.78
CA GLU A 209 -1.44 6.02 11.83
C GLU A 209 -0.30 5.81 10.85
N ASN A 210 -0.64 5.76 9.57
CA ASN A 210 0.35 5.72 8.50
C ASN A 210 0.96 7.10 8.33
N GLY A 211 2.27 7.17 8.17
CA GLY A 211 2.98 8.38 7.82
C GLY A 211 3.98 8.11 6.69
N TYR A 212 4.65 9.16 6.22
CA TYR A 212 5.68 9.01 5.19
C TYR A 212 6.79 8.04 5.65
N LYS A 213 6.85 6.86 5.01
CA LYS A 213 7.80 5.74 5.26
C LYS A 213 7.82 5.20 6.70
N LYS A 214 6.77 5.45 7.48
CA LYS A 214 6.69 5.00 8.88
C LYS A 214 5.26 4.71 9.27
N ILE A 215 5.09 3.77 10.18
CA ILE A 215 3.81 3.52 10.84
C ILE A 215 3.94 3.88 12.32
N ARG A 216 2.95 4.61 12.84
CA ARG A 216 2.88 5.03 14.24
C ARG A 216 1.81 4.22 14.95
N PHE A 217 2.20 3.38 15.90
CA PHE A 217 1.29 2.73 16.84
C PHE A 217 0.86 3.74 17.90
N LYS A 218 -0.44 3.96 18.03
CA LYS A 218 -1.04 5.06 18.81
C LYS A 218 -1.64 4.57 20.12
N ARG A 219 -2.53 3.58 20.06
CA ARG A 219 -3.19 3.00 21.24
C ARG A 219 -3.25 1.49 21.13
N LEU A 220 -3.26 0.85 22.29
CA LEU A 220 -3.56 -0.56 22.46
C LEU A 220 -4.69 -0.67 23.47
N LYS A 221 -5.75 -1.41 23.15
CA LYS A 221 -6.89 -1.62 24.05
C LYS A 221 -7.15 -3.11 24.18
N LYS A 222 -7.19 -3.63 25.40
CA LYS A 222 -7.61 -5.01 25.64
C LYS A 222 -9.11 -5.17 25.31
N ILE A 223 -9.45 -6.16 24.50
CA ILE A 223 -10.85 -6.51 24.22
C ILE A 223 -11.29 -7.44 25.34
N ILE A 224 -12.22 -6.98 26.17
CA ILE A 224 -12.87 -7.79 27.19
C ILE A 224 -14.16 -8.30 26.52
N HIS A 225 -14.31 -9.62 26.45
CA HIS A 225 -15.55 -10.26 26.03
C HIS A 225 -16.54 -10.30 27.19
#